data_AF-A0A7C4ASW1-F1
#
_entry.id   AF-A0A7C4ASW1-F1
#
_cell.length_a   1.000
_cell.length_b   1.000
_cell.length_c   1.000
_cell.angle_alpha   90.00
_cell.angle_beta   90.00
_cell.angle_gamma   90.00
#
_symmetry.space_group_name_H-M   'P 1'
#
loop_
_entity.id
_entity.type
_entity.pdbx_description
1 polymer ?
#
loop_
_entity_poly.entity_id
_entity_poly.type
_entity_poly.pdbx_seq_one_letter_code
_entity_poly.pdbx_strand_id
1 'polypeptide(L)'
;MGKKSEEQQIMKVLIQLAQEENKLTENMVDMMAKTNELAVRRTESADTRTRLAEERTNLARQQTDFISKTADLAEKRTTSADKRTELSEERTELAREQTKFSAKSTELAEKRTILSEVRTNLANDRTSLAAERTNLSQSRTTLAAERNHLASDRTLLSTYRSVLAKGRTELAFIRTGLAFVALGVGLMRYFGVGYWTILDCALVALGVASAAFGVKNYLITFKYERVFQERVLALISNVNSRSPREHDVL
;
A
#
# COMPACT_ATOMS: atom_id res chain seq x y z
N MET A 1 -52.39 -161.01 -12.07
CA MET A 1 -53.24 -159.92 -12.58
C MET A 1 -52.94 -158.65 -11.77
N GLY A 2 -51.77 -158.03 -11.98
CA GLY A 2 -51.29 -156.95 -11.08
C GLY A 2 -50.13 -156.07 -11.57
N LYS A 3 -49.26 -156.54 -12.48
CA LYS A 3 -48.06 -155.78 -12.89
C LYS A 3 -48.31 -154.58 -13.83
N LYS A 4 -49.40 -154.56 -14.61
CA LYS A 4 -49.70 -153.45 -15.55
C LYS A 4 -50.31 -152.20 -14.89
N SER A 5 -50.84 -152.32 -13.67
CA SER A 5 -51.45 -151.19 -12.94
C SER A 5 -50.41 -150.37 -12.17
N GLU A 6 -49.39 -151.04 -11.63
CA GLU A 6 -48.26 -150.38 -10.96
C GLU A 6 -47.40 -149.61 -11.96
N GLU A 7 -47.15 -150.16 -13.16
CA GLU A 7 -46.43 -149.45 -14.24
C GLU A 7 -47.18 -148.18 -14.71
N GLN A 8 -48.52 -148.20 -14.78
CA GLN A 8 -49.29 -146.99 -15.10
C GLN A 8 -49.31 -145.97 -13.96
N GLN A 9 -49.31 -146.40 -12.70
CA GLN A 9 -49.21 -145.49 -11.55
C GLN A 9 -47.81 -144.87 -11.44
N ILE A 10 -46.76 -145.68 -11.65
CA ILE A 10 -45.37 -145.21 -11.72
C ILE A 10 -45.19 -144.22 -12.87
N MET A 11 -45.76 -144.49 -14.04
CA MET A 11 -45.72 -143.57 -15.19
C MET A 11 -46.48 -142.27 -14.92
N LYS A 12 -47.61 -142.31 -14.21
CA LYS A 12 -48.39 -141.12 -13.83
C LYS A 12 -47.68 -140.26 -12.78
N VAL A 13 -47.02 -140.90 -11.81
CA VAL A 13 -46.19 -140.23 -10.81
C VAL A 13 -44.94 -139.63 -11.45
N LEU A 14 -44.28 -140.33 -12.38
CA LEU A 14 -43.16 -139.78 -13.15
C LEU A 14 -43.56 -138.58 -14.01
N ILE A 15 -44.74 -138.61 -14.64
CA ILE A 15 -45.28 -137.46 -15.40
C ILE A 15 -45.61 -136.29 -14.47
N GLN A 16 -46.19 -136.54 -13.29
CA GLN A 16 -46.44 -135.48 -12.29
C GLN A 16 -45.15 -134.89 -11.73
N LEU A 17 -44.14 -135.72 -11.44
CA LEU A 17 -42.84 -135.28 -10.97
C LEU A 17 -42.13 -134.44 -12.05
N ALA A 18 -42.18 -134.88 -13.30
CA ALA A 18 -41.65 -134.12 -14.44
C ALA A 18 -42.42 -132.79 -14.67
N GLN A 19 -43.73 -132.75 -14.40
CA GLN A 19 -44.52 -131.52 -14.44
C GLN A 19 -44.21 -130.57 -13.28
N GLU A 20 -43.96 -131.11 -12.08
CA GLU A 20 -43.52 -130.31 -10.93
C GLU A 20 -42.10 -129.78 -11.11
N GLU A 21 -41.19 -130.58 -11.65
CA GLU A 21 -39.84 -130.12 -12.01
C GLU A 21 -39.89 -129.07 -13.13
N ASN A 22 -40.77 -129.21 -14.13
CA ASN A 22 -41.00 -128.18 -15.15
C ASN A 22 -41.58 -126.88 -14.56
N LYS A 23 -42.53 -126.96 -13.62
CA LYS A 23 -43.05 -125.76 -12.92
C LYS A 23 -42.02 -125.13 -12.00
N LEU A 24 -41.20 -125.94 -11.33
CA LEU A 24 -40.15 -125.46 -10.43
C LEU A 24 -39.04 -124.76 -11.24
N THR A 25 -38.64 -125.35 -12.36
CA THR A 25 -37.68 -124.73 -13.29
C THR A 25 -38.25 -123.45 -13.90
N GLU A 26 -39.52 -123.42 -14.27
CA GLU A 26 -40.21 -122.20 -14.73
C GLU A 26 -40.23 -121.11 -13.65
N ASN A 27 -40.59 -121.45 -12.40
CA ASN A 27 -40.54 -120.53 -11.26
C ASN A 27 -39.12 -120.05 -10.94
N MET A 28 -38.11 -120.91 -11.11
CA MET A 28 -36.71 -120.55 -10.88
C MET A 28 -36.18 -119.62 -11.97
N VAL A 29 -36.62 -119.80 -13.22
CA VAL A 29 -36.33 -118.90 -14.34
C VAL A 29 -37.03 -117.54 -14.15
N ASP A 30 -38.29 -117.52 -13.73
CA ASP A 30 -39.01 -116.28 -13.41
C ASP A 30 -38.36 -115.53 -12.22
N MET A 31 -37.95 -116.27 -11.19
CA MET A 31 -37.22 -115.71 -10.06
C MET A 31 -35.87 -115.13 -10.51
N MET A 32 -35.10 -115.84 -11.33
CA MET A 32 -33.85 -115.33 -11.89
C MET A 32 -34.07 -114.08 -12.74
N ALA A 33 -35.10 -114.06 -13.59
CA ALA A 33 -35.47 -112.88 -14.37
C ALA A 33 -35.80 -111.68 -13.47
N LYS A 34 -36.57 -111.89 -12.40
CA LYS A 34 -36.92 -110.85 -11.43
C LYS A 34 -35.71 -110.37 -10.62
N THR A 35 -34.79 -111.25 -10.25
CA THR A 35 -33.52 -110.85 -9.61
C THR A 35 -32.63 -110.05 -10.55
N ASN A 36 -32.62 -110.37 -11.84
CA ASN A 36 -31.88 -109.63 -12.86
C ASN A 36 -32.51 -108.24 -13.08
N GLU A 37 -33.84 -108.14 -13.18
CA GLU A 37 -34.53 -106.85 -13.26
C GLU A 37 -34.25 -105.97 -12.03
N LEU A 38 -34.24 -106.55 -10.83
CA LEU A 38 -33.88 -105.84 -9.59
C LEU A 38 -32.42 -105.40 -9.57
N ALA A 39 -31.50 -106.20 -10.12
CA ALA A 39 -30.10 -105.83 -10.26
C ALA A 39 -29.94 -104.64 -11.22
N VAL A 40 -30.64 -104.65 -12.36
CA VAL A 40 -30.67 -103.54 -13.33
C VAL A 40 -31.25 -102.27 -12.69
N ARG A 41 -32.37 -102.35 -11.95
CA ARG A 41 -32.92 -101.18 -11.23
C ARG A 41 -31.96 -100.64 -10.17
N ARG A 42 -31.17 -101.50 -9.51
CA ARG A 42 -30.14 -101.06 -8.56
C ARG A 42 -29.00 -100.33 -9.25
N THR A 43 -28.54 -100.79 -10.42
CA THR A 43 -27.51 -100.08 -11.19
C THR A 43 -28.01 -98.73 -11.70
N GLU A 44 -29.23 -98.68 -12.25
CA GLU A 44 -29.86 -97.42 -12.68
C GLU A 44 -30.05 -96.44 -11.50
N SER A 45 -30.46 -96.95 -10.33
CA SER A 45 -30.55 -96.12 -9.12
C SER A 45 -29.18 -95.65 -8.61
N ALA A 46 -28.12 -96.45 -8.78
CA ALA A 46 -26.76 -96.04 -8.45
C ALA A 46 -26.27 -94.94 -9.40
N ASP A 47 -26.50 -95.08 -10.71
CA ASP A 47 -26.12 -94.10 -11.73
C ASP A 47 -26.86 -92.77 -11.56
N THR A 48 -28.15 -92.81 -11.20
CA THR A 48 -28.89 -91.58 -10.90
C THR A 48 -28.37 -90.88 -9.63
N ARG A 49 -27.91 -91.63 -8.62
CA ARG A 49 -27.29 -91.07 -7.41
C ARG A 49 -25.92 -90.46 -7.69
N THR A 50 -25.10 -91.09 -8.53
CA THR A 50 -23.79 -90.52 -8.92
C THR A 50 -23.99 -89.25 -9.73
N ARG A 51 -24.89 -89.24 -10.72
CA ARG A 51 -25.23 -88.04 -11.51
C ARG A 51 -25.76 -86.91 -10.62
N LEU A 52 -26.65 -87.20 -9.68
CA LEU A 52 -27.15 -86.20 -8.73
C LEU A 52 -26.04 -85.68 -7.81
N ALA A 53 -25.09 -86.52 -7.41
CA ALA A 53 -23.93 -86.10 -6.64
C ALA A 53 -23.04 -85.16 -7.47
N GLU A 54 -22.78 -85.47 -8.74
CA GLU A 54 -22.04 -84.60 -9.67
C GLU A 54 -22.73 -83.24 -9.84
N GLU A 55 -24.04 -83.21 -10.10
CA GLU A 55 -24.82 -81.98 -10.17
C GLU A 55 -24.71 -81.14 -8.90
N ARG A 56 -24.80 -81.77 -7.72
CA ARG A 56 -24.62 -81.08 -6.43
C ARG A 56 -23.21 -80.50 -6.27
N THR A 57 -22.17 -81.23 -6.70
CA THR A 57 -20.80 -80.69 -6.66
C THR A 57 -20.60 -79.52 -7.62
N ASN A 58 -21.21 -79.57 -8.81
CA ASN A 58 -21.13 -78.48 -9.78
C ASN A 58 -21.89 -77.25 -9.30
N LEU A 59 -23.08 -77.43 -8.71
CA LEU A 59 -23.83 -76.34 -8.10
C LEU A 59 -23.06 -75.71 -6.93
N ALA A 60 -22.43 -76.52 -6.07
CA ALA A 60 -21.59 -76.02 -4.99
C ALA A 60 -20.41 -75.19 -5.52
N ARG A 61 -19.75 -75.64 -6.60
CA ARG A 61 -18.69 -74.86 -7.28
C ARG A 61 -19.21 -73.52 -7.81
N GLN A 62 -20.35 -73.52 -8.49
CA GLN A 62 -20.98 -72.29 -8.99
C GLN A 62 -21.35 -71.33 -7.85
N GLN A 63 -21.84 -71.85 -6.73
CA GLN A 63 -22.11 -71.05 -5.54
C GLN A 63 -20.84 -70.42 -4.97
N THR A 64 -19.74 -71.17 -4.85
CA THR A 64 -18.46 -70.60 -4.40
C THR A 64 -17.90 -69.55 -5.36
N ASP A 65 -18.01 -69.74 -6.68
CA ASP A 65 -17.59 -68.76 -7.69
C ASP A 65 -18.44 -67.48 -7.65
N PHE A 66 -19.74 -67.61 -7.33
CA PHE A 66 -20.60 -66.46 -7.15
C PHE A 66 -20.26 -65.71 -5.87
N ILE A 67 -19.97 -66.42 -4.78
CA ILE A 67 -19.54 -65.83 -3.50
C ILE A 67 -18.21 -65.08 -3.67
N SER A 68 -17.24 -65.65 -4.37
CA SER A 68 -15.95 -64.97 -4.62
C SER A 68 -16.15 -63.70 -5.46
N LYS A 69 -16.91 -63.76 -6.55
CA LYS A 69 -17.23 -62.57 -7.35
C LYS A 69 -17.96 -61.50 -6.55
N THR A 70 -18.90 -61.88 -5.69
CA THR A 70 -19.63 -60.92 -4.85
C THR A 70 -18.72 -60.29 -3.79
N ALA A 71 -17.76 -61.03 -3.24
CA ALA A 71 -16.71 -60.49 -2.37
C ALA A 71 -15.81 -59.48 -3.11
N ASP A 72 -15.32 -59.83 -4.31
CA ASP A 72 -14.49 -58.92 -5.13
C ASP A 72 -15.23 -57.62 -5.49
N LEU A 73 -16.53 -57.72 -5.81
CA LEU A 73 -17.37 -56.55 -6.07
C LEU A 73 -17.57 -55.70 -4.81
N ALA A 74 -17.71 -56.33 -3.64
CA ALA A 74 -17.81 -55.61 -2.37
C ALA A 74 -16.51 -54.86 -2.07
N GLU A 75 -15.35 -55.49 -2.25
CA GLU A 75 -14.04 -54.87 -2.08
C GLU A 75 -13.87 -53.66 -3.03
N LYS A 76 -14.18 -53.82 -4.33
CA LYS A 76 -14.16 -52.71 -5.30
C LYS A 76 -15.08 -51.55 -4.92
N ARG A 77 -16.24 -51.83 -4.30
CA ARG A 77 -17.15 -50.80 -3.79
C ARG A 77 -16.57 -50.06 -2.59
N THR A 78 -15.95 -50.77 -1.65
CA THR A 78 -15.28 -50.15 -0.49
C THR A 78 -14.13 -49.23 -0.92
N THR A 79 -13.21 -49.74 -1.73
CA THR A 79 -12.08 -48.94 -2.25
C THR A 79 -12.52 -47.74 -3.07
N SER A 80 -13.62 -47.85 -3.83
CA SER A 80 -14.18 -46.70 -4.56
C SER A 80 -14.86 -45.69 -3.63
N ALA A 81 -15.45 -46.14 -2.52
CA ALA A 81 -16.01 -45.26 -1.50
C ALA A 81 -14.91 -44.48 -0.78
N ASP A 82 -13.81 -45.15 -0.41
CA ASP A 82 -12.65 -44.51 0.23
C ASP A 82 -12.00 -43.46 -0.67
N LYS A 83 -11.86 -43.75 -1.97
CA LYS A 83 -11.37 -42.75 -2.95
C LYS A 83 -12.30 -41.55 -3.09
N ARG A 84 -13.61 -41.75 -2.96
CA ARG A 84 -14.59 -40.65 -2.99
C ARG A 84 -14.49 -39.78 -1.74
N THR A 85 -14.23 -40.36 -0.58
CA THR A 85 -14.05 -39.60 0.66
C THR A 85 -12.75 -38.81 0.62
N GLU A 86 -11.64 -39.41 0.19
CA GLU A 86 -10.34 -38.74 0.04
C GLU A 86 -10.42 -37.55 -0.94
N LEU A 87 -11.00 -37.76 -2.13
CA LEU A 87 -11.19 -36.68 -3.11
C LEU A 87 -12.11 -35.56 -2.56
N SER A 88 -13.09 -35.92 -1.74
CA SER A 88 -13.96 -34.93 -1.10
C SER A 88 -13.17 -34.08 -0.09
N GLU A 89 -12.31 -34.70 0.71
CA GLU A 89 -11.44 -34.00 1.66
C GLU A 89 -10.47 -33.05 0.94
N GLU A 90 -9.80 -33.52 -0.11
CA GLU A 90 -8.92 -32.68 -0.94
C GLU A 90 -9.65 -31.47 -1.54
N ARG A 91 -10.89 -31.67 -2.04
CA ARG A 91 -11.72 -30.58 -2.55
C ARG A 91 -12.05 -29.56 -1.48
N THR A 92 -12.36 -30.00 -0.26
CA THR A 92 -12.61 -29.08 0.84
C THR A 92 -11.37 -28.29 1.22
N GLU A 93 -10.19 -28.90 1.21
CA GLU A 93 -8.95 -28.22 1.54
C GLU A 93 -8.53 -27.23 0.45
N LEU A 94 -8.67 -27.60 -0.82
CA LEU A 94 -8.43 -26.68 -1.93
C LEU A 94 -9.37 -25.47 -1.87
N ALA A 95 -10.65 -25.68 -1.51
CA ALA A 95 -11.58 -24.58 -1.31
C ALA A 95 -11.13 -23.65 -0.16
N ARG A 96 -10.64 -24.21 0.96
CA ARG A 96 -10.06 -23.39 2.05
C ARG A 96 -8.86 -22.58 1.58
N GLU A 97 -7.91 -23.19 0.86
CA GLU A 97 -6.75 -22.46 0.32
C GLU A 97 -7.15 -21.36 -0.67
N GLN A 98 -8.13 -21.61 -1.54
CA GLN A 98 -8.66 -20.57 -2.43
C GLN A 98 -9.26 -19.39 -1.65
N THR A 99 -10.02 -19.65 -0.57
CA THR A 99 -10.56 -18.57 0.27
C THR A 99 -9.46 -17.77 0.98
N LYS A 100 -8.43 -18.44 1.52
CA LYS A 100 -7.26 -17.77 2.13
C LYS A 100 -6.51 -16.91 1.11
N PHE A 101 -6.31 -17.41 -0.10
CA PHE A 101 -5.64 -16.66 -1.17
C PHE A 101 -6.46 -15.44 -1.59
N SER A 102 -7.77 -15.59 -1.73
CA SER A 102 -8.69 -14.48 -2.02
C SER A 102 -8.59 -13.38 -0.95
N ALA A 103 -8.63 -13.75 0.34
CA ALA A 103 -8.50 -12.82 1.46
C ALA A 103 -7.15 -12.08 1.46
N LYS A 104 -6.04 -12.76 1.14
CA LYS A 104 -4.73 -12.10 0.98
C LYS A 104 -4.71 -11.13 -0.20
N SER A 105 -5.41 -11.46 -1.29
CA SER A 105 -5.52 -10.59 -2.46
C SER A 105 -6.29 -9.31 -2.13
N THR A 106 -7.39 -9.42 -1.38
CA THR A 106 -8.16 -8.25 -0.92
C THR A 106 -7.35 -7.38 0.04
N GLU A 107 -6.64 -7.97 1.01
CA GLU A 107 -5.77 -7.23 1.93
C GLU A 107 -4.65 -6.48 1.19
N LEU A 108 -4.04 -7.11 0.17
CA LEU A 108 -3.02 -6.46 -0.63
C LEU A 108 -3.59 -5.32 -1.48
N ALA A 109 -4.80 -5.46 -2.00
CA ALA A 109 -5.49 -4.40 -2.72
C ALA A 109 -5.77 -3.20 -1.81
N GLU A 110 -6.24 -3.42 -0.58
CA GLU A 110 -6.44 -2.36 0.42
C GLU A 110 -5.13 -1.64 0.75
N LYS A 111 -4.04 -2.37 1.01
CA LYS A 111 -2.72 -1.77 1.25
C LYS A 111 -2.24 -0.91 0.08
N ARG A 112 -2.51 -1.33 -1.17
CA ARG A 112 -2.17 -0.55 -2.36
C ARG A 112 -2.99 0.74 -2.44
N THR A 113 -4.27 0.71 -2.11
CA THR A 113 -5.12 1.89 -2.05
C THR A 113 -4.63 2.89 -1.01
N ILE A 114 -4.37 2.44 0.22
CA ILE A 114 -3.83 3.28 1.31
C ILE A 114 -2.49 3.89 0.91
N LEU A 115 -1.57 3.10 0.34
CA LEU A 115 -0.28 3.62 -0.11
C LEU A 115 -0.43 4.67 -1.22
N SER A 116 -1.39 4.49 -2.12
CA SER A 116 -1.69 5.47 -3.16
C SER A 116 -2.18 6.80 -2.56
N GLU A 117 -3.08 6.73 -1.58
CA GLU A 117 -3.58 7.91 -0.87
C GLU A 117 -2.46 8.65 -0.13
N VAL A 118 -1.60 7.93 0.60
CA VAL A 118 -0.43 8.50 1.29
C VAL A 118 0.51 9.18 0.29
N ARG A 119 0.74 8.60 -0.90
CA ARG A 119 1.56 9.22 -1.95
C ARG A 119 0.95 10.52 -2.46
N THR A 120 -0.36 10.57 -2.67
CA THR A 120 -1.07 11.78 -3.09
C THR A 120 -0.97 12.87 -2.02
N ASN A 121 -1.21 12.53 -0.76
CA ASN A 121 -1.12 13.49 0.35
C ASN A 121 0.29 14.05 0.49
N LEU A 122 1.32 13.19 0.44
CA LEU A 122 2.71 13.64 0.50
C LEU A 122 3.10 14.54 -0.69
N ALA A 123 2.55 14.31 -1.88
CA ALA A 123 2.76 15.19 -3.03
C ALA A 123 2.12 16.57 -2.83
N ASN A 124 0.92 16.62 -2.25
CA ASN A 124 0.26 17.87 -1.90
C ASN A 124 1.03 18.64 -0.83
N ASP A 125 1.50 17.97 0.23
CA ASP A 125 2.30 18.58 1.30
C ASP A 125 3.60 19.17 0.76
N ARG A 126 4.29 18.44 -0.15
CA ARG A 126 5.49 18.95 -0.83
C ARG A 126 5.21 20.21 -1.63
N THR A 127 4.08 20.26 -2.33
CA THR A 127 3.67 21.42 -3.13
C THR A 127 3.36 22.62 -2.23
N SER A 128 2.62 22.39 -1.13
CA SER A 128 2.30 23.43 -0.14
C SER A 128 3.55 24.01 0.51
N LEU A 129 4.48 23.15 0.96
CA LEU A 129 5.74 23.58 1.56
C LEU A 129 6.64 24.34 0.57
N ALA A 130 6.63 23.97 -0.71
CA ALA A 130 7.34 24.69 -1.75
C ALA A 130 6.78 26.11 -1.96
N ALA A 131 5.45 26.26 -1.93
CA ALA A 131 4.79 27.57 -1.99
C ALA A 131 5.14 28.43 -0.76
N GLU A 132 5.08 27.86 0.44
CA GLU A 132 5.45 28.55 1.69
C GLU A 132 6.91 29.02 1.67
N ARG A 133 7.84 28.16 1.21
CA ARG A 133 9.26 28.55 1.03
C ARG A 133 9.43 29.72 0.07
N THR A 134 8.66 29.73 -1.02
CA THR A 134 8.69 30.81 -2.01
C THR A 134 8.20 32.12 -1.39
N ASN A 135 7.07 32.08 -0.68
CA ASN A 135 6.52 33.24 0.01
C ASN A 135 7.51 33.79 1.05
N LEU A 136 8.09 32.92 1.88
CA LEU A 136 9.07 33.32 2.89
C LEU A 136 10.33 33.93 2.26
N SER A 137 10.78 33.41 1.10
CA SER A 137 11.89 34.00 0.35
C SER A 137 11.56 35.38 -0.20
N GLN A 138 10.33 35.59 -0.68
CA GLN A 138 9.87 36.91 -1.10
C GLN A 138 9.82 37.88 0.08
N SER A 139 9.23 37.49 1.22
CA SER A 139 9.20 38.32 2.43
C SER A 139 10.58 38.69 2.96
N ARG A 140 11.56 37.78 2.88
CA ARG A 140 12.96 38.10 3.21
C ARG A 140 13.56 39.14 2.27
N THR A 141 13.24 39.05 0.97
CA THR A 141 13.72 39.96 -0.05
C THR A 141 13.11 41.36 0.13
N THR A 142 11.80 41.44 0.40
CA THR A 142 11.12 42.72 0.67
C THR A 142 11.68 43.38 1.94
N LEU A 143 11.84 42.62 3.02
CA LEU A 143 12.41 43.14 4.27
C LEU A 143 13.86 43.61 4.11
N ALA A 144 14.67 42.91 3.31
CA ALA A 144 16.02 43.36 2.98
C ALA A 144 16.02 44.66 2.19
N ALA A 145 15.12 44.82 1.22
CA ALA A 145 14.95 46.06 0.46
C ALA A 145 14.50 47.22 1.36
N GLU A 146 13.56 47.00 2.27
CA GLU A 146 13.13 47.99 3.27
C GLU A 146 14.28 48.42 4.19
N ARG A 147 15.08 47.45 4.67
CA ARG A 147 16.27 47.75 5.48
C ARG A 147 17.28 48.62 4.73
N ASN A 148 17.51 48.32 3.45
CA ASN A 148 18.41 49.12 2.61
C ASN A 148 17.88 50.54 2.38
N HIS A 149 16.57 50.67 2.15
CA HIS A 149 15.91 51.98 2.07
C HIS A 149 16.10 52.78 3.36
N LEU A 150 15.80 52.19 4.52
CA LEU A 150 15.94 52.87 5.80
C LEU A 150 17.39 53.27 6.11
N ALA A 151 18.36 52.43 5.71
CA ALA A 151 19.78 52.77 5.83
C ALA A 151 20.20 53.96 4.95
N SER A 152 19.67 54.02 3.72
CA SER A 152 19.86 55.15 2.81
C SER A 152 19.26 56.43 3.40
N ASP A 153 18.04 56.36 3.91
CA ASP A 153 17.32 57.49 4.52
C ASP A 153 18.06 58.02 5.75
N ARG A 154 18.58 57.12 6.60
CA ARG A 154 19.43 57.49 7.74
C ARG A 154 20.70 58.22 7.30
N THR A 155 21.34 57.74 6.23
CA THR A 155 22.56 58.36 5.68
C THR A 155 22.28 59.75 5.12
N LEU A 156 21.17 59.90 4.40
CA LEU A 156 20.70 61.19 3.88
C LEU A 156 20.45 62.17 5.03
N LEU A 157 19.69 61.77 6.04
CA LEU A 157 19.38 62.63 7.19
C LEU A 157 20.64 63.00 7.99
N SER A 158 21.60 62.07 8.13
CA SER A 158 22.89 62.34 8.76
C SER A 158 23.69 63.38 7.98
N THR A 159 23.74 63.26 6.66
CA THR A 159 24.44 64.23 5.78
C THR A 159 23.79 65.61 5.87
N TYR A 160 22.46 65.64 5.86
CA TYR A 160 21.69 66.88 6.01
C TYR A 160 21.99 67.58 7.35
N ARG A 161 22.08 66.84 8.46
CA ARG A 161 22.51 67.41 9.76
C ARG A 161 23.92 68.02 9.70
N SER A 162 24.87 67.37 9.03
CA SER A 162 26.21 67.90 8.85
C SER A 162 26.25 69.18 8.02
N VAL A 163 25.43 69.26 6.95
CA VAL A 163 25.29 70.47 6.12
C VAL A 163 24.74 71.63 6.95
N LEU A 164 23.67 71.41 7.74
CA LEU A 164 23.11 72.42 8.63
C LEU A 164 24.12 72.88 9.70
N ALA A 165 24.88 71.96 10.29
CA ALA A 165 25.92 72.30 11.25
C ALA A 165 27.00 73.19 10.60
N LYS A 166 27.45 72.86 9.39
CA LYS A 166 28.40 73.66 8.62
C LYS A 166 27.85 75.06 8.34
N GLY A 167 26.60 75.18 7.89
CA GLY A 167 25.94 76.47 7.69
C GLY A 167 25.89 77.34 8.97
N ARG A 168 25.66 76.74 10.15
CA ARG A 168 25.73 77.44 11.44
C ARG A 168 27.13 77.99 11.73
N THR A 169 28.18 77.19 11.47
CA THR A 169 29.57 77.65 11.66
C THR A 169 29.94 78.78 10.71
N GLU A 170 29.52 78.71 9.44
CA GLU A 170 29.75 79.75 8.43
C GLU A 170 29.04 81.05 8.81
N LEU A 171 27.79 80.99 9.29
CA LEU A 171 27.07 82.15 9.78
C LEU A 171 27.72 82.76 11.02
N ALA A 172 28.29 81.94 11.90
CA ALA A 172 29.05 82.42 13.05
C ALA A 172 30.30 83.19 12.61
N PHE A 173 31.04 82.70 11.60
CA PHE A 173 32.19 83.42 11.01
C PHE A 173 31.79 84.77 10.42
N ILE A 174 30.65 84.86 9.73
CA ILE A 174 30.13 86.14 9.22
C ILE A 174 29.85 87.09 10.38
N ARG A 175 29.17 86.62 11.44
CA ARG A 175 28.84 87.43 12.61
C ARG A 175 30.09 87.94 13.32
N THR A 176 31.09 87.07 13.56
CA THR A 176 32.34 87.47 14.21
C THR A 176 33.16 88.40 13.32
N GLY A 177 33.19 88.16 12.01
CA GLY A 177 33.88 89.04 11.05
C GLY A 177 33.28 90.43 11.02
N LEU A 178 31.95 90.55 10.97
CA LEU A 178 31.25 91.84 11.07
C LEU A 178 31.50 92.53 12.41
N ALA A 179 31.54 91.80 13.53
CA ALA A 179 31.87 92.36 14.83
C ALA A 179 33.30 92.93 14.86
N PHE A 180 34.29 92.24 14.28
CA PHE A 180 35.66 92.75 14.16
C PHE A 180 35.76 94.00 13.28
N VAL A 181 35.02 94.06 12.16
CA VAL A 181 34.95 95.27 11.33
C VAL A 181 34.36 96.43 12.13
N ALA A 182 33.24 96.22 12.81
CA ALA A 182 32.59 97.26 13.61
C ALA A 182 33.50 97.75 14.75
N LEU A 183 34.19 96.83 15.42
CA LEU A 183 35.15 97.15 16.49
C LEU A 183 36.33 97.97 15.93
N GLY A 184 36.95 97.53 14.83
CA GLY A 184 38.07 98.24 14.22
C GLY A 184 37.70 99.63 13.71
N VAL A 185 36.53 99.79 13.09
CA VAL A 185 36.01 101.11 12.67
C VAL A 185 35.70 102.00 13.88
N GLY A 186 35.15 101.41 14.97
CA GLY A 186 34.89 102.13 16.22
C GLY A 186 36.15 102.66 16.88
N LEU A 187 37.21 101.84 16.96
CA LEU A 187 38.52 102.22 17.51
C LEU A 187 39.18 103.32 16.68
N MET A 188 39.16 103.22 15.35
CA MET A 188 39.68 104.26 14.46
C MET A 188 39.03 105.62 14.70
N ARG A 189 37.72 105.62 14.96
CA ARG A 189 36.98 106.85 15.24
C ARG A 189 37.27 107.42 16.64
N TYR A 190 37.62 106.58 17.60
CA TYR A 190 37.85 106.98 18.99
C TYR A 190 39.29 107.49 19.23
N PHE A 191 40.31 106.79 18.72
CA PHE A 191 41.72 107.12 18.98
C PHE A 191 42.38 108.05 17.93
N GLY A 192 41.78 108.23 16.75
CA GLY A 192 42.31 109.11 15.70
C GLY A 192 43.52 108.54 14.94
N VAL A 193 44.14 109.35 14.07
CA VAL A 193 45.24 108.88 13.19
C VAL A 193 46.58 108.83 13.95
N GLY A 194 46.99 107.64 14.38
CA GLY A 194 48.26 107.38 15.08
C GLY A 194 48.80 105.97 14.86
N TYR A 195 49.87 105.56 15.53
CA TYR A 195 50.50 104.23 15.35
C TYR A 195 49.54 103.04 15.58
N TRP A 196 48.50 103.23 16.40
CA TRP A 196 47.44 102.25 16.66
C TRP A 196 46.51 102.00 15.45
N THR A 197 46.46 102.92 14.48
CA THR A 197 45.67 102.72 13.24
C THR A 197 46.14 101.54 12.41
N ILE A 198 47.42 101.17 12.50
CA ILE A 198 47.94 99.98 11.83
C ILE A 198 47.24 98.72 12.37
N LEU A 199 47.03 98.66 13.69
CA LEU A 199 46.32 97.57 14.36
C LEU A 199 44.84 97.60 13.98
N ASP A 200 44.18 98.76 14.00
CA ASP A 200 42.78 98.89 13.61
C ASP A 200 42.54 98.51 12.14
N CYS A 201 43.43 98.92 11.23
CA CYS A 201 43.43 98.51 9.82
C CYS A 201 43.56 96.99 9.69
N ALA A 202 44.47 96.37 10.46
CA ALA A 202 44.65 94.92 10.46
C ALA A 202 43.40 94.20 11.00
N LEU A 203 42.75 94.76 12.04
CA LEU A 203 41.52 94.21 12.61
C LEU A 203 40.35 94.29 11.63
N VAL A 204 40.18 95.43 10.95
CA VAL A 204 39.18 95.60 9.89
C VAL A 204 39.46 94.65 8.73
N ALA A 205 40.73 94.54 8.28
CA ALA A 205 41.10 93.62 7.20
C ALA A 205 40.81 92.16 7.56
N LEU A 206 41.12 91.74 8.79
CA LEU A 206 40.81 90.39 9.29
C LEU A 206 39.30 90.15 9.40
N GLY A 207 38.55 91.16 9.87
CA GLY A 207 37.09 91.13 9.93
C GLY A 207 36.45 90.99 8.54
N VAL A 208 36.93 91.76 7.57
CA VAL A 208 36.48 91.68 6.17
C VAL A 208 36.86 90.32 5.56
N ALA A 209 38.08 89.83 5.79
CA ALA A 209 38.52 88.53 5.27
C ALA A 209 37.69 87.37 5.85
N SER A 210 37.44 87.36 7.16
CA SER A 210 36.61 86.34 7.82
C SER A 210 35.13 86.41 7.40
N ALA A 211 34.57 87.62 7.23
CA ALA A 211 33.23 87.80 6.71
C ALA A 211 33.11 87.36 5.25
N ALA A 212 34.07 87.72 4.39
CA ALA A 212 34.09 87.30 2.98
C ALA A 212 34.26 85.77 2.85
N PHE A 213 35.11 85.16 3.67
CA PHE A 213 35.26 83.71 3.74
C PHE A 213 33.96 83.03 4.18
N GLY A 214 33.31 83.55 5.24
CA GLY A 214 32.02 83.07 5.71
C GLY A 214 30.92 83.18 4.64
N VAL A 215 30.79 84.34 3.98
CA VAL A 215 29.78 84.58 2.93
C VAL A 215 30.01 83.68 1.72
N LYS A 216 31.25 83.54 1.25
CA LYS A 216 31.58 82.68 0.11
C LYS A 216 31.20 81.22 0.39
N ASN A 217 31.56 80.72 1.57
CA ASN A 217 31.25 79.34 1.95
C ASN A 217 29.76 79.14 2.21
N TYR A 218 29.08 80.11 2.84
CA TYR A 218 27.63 80.11 3.05
C TYR A 218 26.85 80.03 1.74
N LEU A 219 27.24 80.80 0.71
CA LEU A 219 26.59 80.76 -0.60
C LEU A 219 26.76 79.40 -1.29
N ILE A 220 27.91 78.75 -1.09
CA ILE A 220 28.16 77.39 -1.58
C ILE A 220 27.24 76.41 -0.83
N THR A 221 27.24 76.45 0.50
CA THR A 221 26.41 75.59 1.36
C THR A 221 24.91 75.77 1.10
N PHE A 222 24.45 76.99 0.84
CA PHE A 222 23.04 77.29 0.54
C PHE A 222 22.55 76.67 -0.77
N LYS A 223 23.43 76.55 -1.79
CA LYS A 223 23.11 75.81 -3.02
C LYS A 223 22.94 74.31 -2.75
N TYR A 224 23.81 73.74 -1.92
CA TYR A 224 23.69 72.33 -1.53
C TYR A 224 22.42 72.10 -0.70
N GLU A 225 22.12 72.99 0.25
CA GLU A 225 20.94 72.88 1.09
C GLU A 225 19.65 72.80 0.28
N ARG A 226 19.43 73.65 -0.73
CA ARG A 226 18.21 73.58 -1.55
C ARG A 226 18.02 72.22 -2.24
N VAL A 227 19.08 71.66 -2.82
CA VAL A 227 19.01 70.34 -3.49
C VAL A 227 18.74 69.23 -2.47
N PHE A 228 19.28 69.34 -1.26
CA PHE A 228 19.00 68.40 -0.18
C PHE A 228 17.58 68.55 0.38
N GLN A 229 17.06 69.76 0.50
CA GLN A 229 15.69 70.02 0.95
C GLN A 229 14.67 69.34 0.04
N GLU A 230 14.84 69.42 -1.28
CA GLU A 230 13.96 68.72 -2.23
C GLU A 230 13.98 67.20 -2.01
N ARG A 231 15.17 66.61 -1.78
CA ARG A 231 15.32 65.18 -1.50
C ARG A 231 14.74 64.77 -0.15
N VAL A 232 14.89 65.62 0.88
CA VAL A 232 14.32 65.39 2.21
C VAL A 232 12.79 65.54 2.17
N LEU A 233 12.26 66.51 1.45
CA LEU A 233 10.81 66.68 1.27
C LEU A 233 10.20 65.52 0.48
N ALA A 234 10.89 65.05 -0.56
CA ALA A 234 10.51 63.84 -1.27
C ALA A 234 10.53 62.61 -0.36
N LEU A 235 11.54 62.50 0.53
CA LEU A 235 11.59 61.46 1.55
C LEU A 235 10.41 61.55 2.53
N ILE A 236 10.14 62.72 3.10
CA ILE A 236 9.03 62.94 4.04
C ILE A 236 7.69 62.62 3.38
N SER A 237 7.50 63.04 2.13
CA SER A 237 6.31 62.71 1.33
C SER A 237 6.17 61.20 1.13
N ASN A 238 7.26 60.51 0.77
CA ASN A 238 7.27 59.06 0.56
C ASN A 238 7.07 58.26 1.86
N VAL A 239 7.56 58.76 3.00
CA VAL A 239 7.30 58.17 4.31
C VAL A 239 5.84 58.37 4.72
N ASN A 240 5.30 59.57 4.49
CA ASN A 240 3.92 59.91 4.82
C ASN A 240 2.90 59.16 3.94
N SER A 241 3.24 58.83 2.69
CA SER A 241 2.41 57.97 1.84
C SER A 241 2.51 56.49 2.20
N ARG A 242 3.60 56.06 2.86
CA ARG A 242 3.80 54.68 3.33
C ARG A 242 3.16 54.37 4.67
N SER A 243 2.82 55.35 5.52
CA SER A 243 2.04 55.08 6.73
C SER A 243 0.57 54.87 6.33
N PRO A 244 0.01 53.66 6.45
CA PRO A 244 -1.44 53.52 6.42
C PRO A 244 -1.96 54.32 7.62
N ARG A 245 -2.93 55.21 7.40
CA ARG A 245 -3.66 55.83 8.51
C ARG A 245 -4.28 54.69 9.33
N GLU A 246 -3.73 54.39 10.51
CA GLU A 246 -4.34 53.55 11.54
C GLU A 246 -5.55 54.27 12.17
N HIS A 247 -6.49 54.68 11.33
CA HIS A 247 -7.80 55.18 11.75
C HIS A 247 -8.80 54.58 10.78
N ASP A 248 -9.12 53.30 10.98
CA ASP A 248 -10.38 52.64 10.58
C ASP A 248 -10.36 51.16 11.03
N VAL A 249 -10.17 50.92 12.34
CA VAL A 249 -10.64 49.69 13.01
C VAL A 249 -11.02 50.06 14.46
N LEU A 250 -12.27 50.50 14.63
CA LEU A 250 -13.03 50.34 15.88
C LEU A 250 -14.22 49.43 15.55
#